data_AF-A0A8S2NV73-F1
#
_entry.id   AF-A0A8S2NV73-F1
#
_cell.length_a   1.000
_cell.length_b   1.000
_cell.length_c   1.000
_cell.angle_alpha   90.00
_cell.angle_beta   90.00
_cell.angle_gamma   90.00
#
_symmetry.space_group_name_H-M   'P 1'
#
loop_
_entity.id
_entity.type
_entity.pdbx_description
1 polymer ?
#
loop_
_entity_poly.entity_id
_entity_poly.type
_entity_poly.pdbx_seq_one_letter_code
_entity_poly.pdbx_strand_id
1 'polypeptide(L)' 'EMGENLAKEYEIPYVETSAKTGLNIEFCFKAVSQALLEQTDLAASHTQTASKILNNLVQLNNRPAKQSACCLHS' A
#
# COMPACT_ATOMS: atom_id res chain seq x y z
N GLU A 1 5.60 14.28 5.89
CA GLU A 1 6.94 14.23 6.54
C GLU A 1 8.06 14.24 5.50
N MET A 2 9.34 14.42 5.88
CA MET A 2 10.46 14.47 4.91
C MET A 2 10.57 13.18 4.07
N GLY A 3 10.41 12.01 4.69
CA GLY A 3 10.46 10.73 3.98
C GLY A 3 9.31 10.55 2.97
N GLU A 4 8.11 11.00 3.32
CA GLU A 4 6.95 10.97 2.42
C GLU A 4 7.15 11.89 1.20
N ASN A 5 7.70 13.09 1.43
CA ASN A 5 7.96 14.05 0.34
C ASN A 5 9.00 13.49 -0.64
N LEU A 6 10.06 12.87 -0.12
CA LEU A 6 11.09 12.24 -0.93
C LEU A 6 10.53 11.06 -1.74
N ALA A 7 9.68 10.24 -1.12
CA ALA A 7 9.04 9.12 -1.81
C ALA A 7 8.12 9.57 -2.96
N LYS A 8 7.41 10.70 -2.78
CA LYS A 8 6.63 11.33 -3.85
C LYS A 8 7.51 11.82 -5.01
N GLU A 9 8.66 12.43 -4.70
CA GLU A 9 9.61 12.90 -5.72
C GLU A 9 10.18 11.75 -6.56
N TYR A 10 10.46 10.61 -5.94
CA TYR A 10 10.94 9.42 -6.64
C TYR A 10 9.82 8.48 -7.16
N GLU A 11 8.55 8.85 -6.98
CA GLU A 11 7.38 8.04 -7.37
C GLU A 11 7.40 6.62 -6.77
N ILE A 12 7.93 6.49 -5.55
CA ILE A 12 8.00 5.21 -4.80
C ILE A 12 6.99 5.18 -3.65
N PRO A 13 6.51 3.98 -3.26
CA PRO A 13 5.60 3.83 -2.13
C PRO A 13 6.23 4.24 -0.80
N TYR A 14 5.41 4.83 0.07
CA TYR A 14 5.80 5.23 1.44
C TYR A 14 4.80 4.70 2.46
N VAL A 15 5.30 4.10 3.54
CA VAL A 15 4.48 3.63 4.66
C VAL A 15 5.18 3.98 5.97
N GLU A 16 4.49 4.73 6.82
CA GLU A 16 4.93 4.95 8.19
C GLU A 16 4.71 3.69 9.02
N THR A 17 5.69 3.27 9.82
CA THR A 17 5.62 2.05 10.63
C THR A 17 6.08 2.31 12.06
N SER A 18 5.60 1.50 13.01
CA SER A 18 6.11 1.50 14.38
C SER A 18 6.39 0.08 14.83
N ALA A 19 7.68 -0.27 14.92
CA ALA A 19 8.10 -1.57 15.45
C ALA A 19 7.71 -1.75 16.92
N LYS A 20 7.58 -0.65 17.68
CA LYS A 20 7.22 -0.67 19.10
C LYS A 20 5.75 -1.03 19.32
N THR A 21 4.85 -0.51 18.49
CA THR A 21 3.40 -0.74 18.63
C THR A 21 2.86 -1.75 17.62
N GLY A 22 3.67 -2.19 16.66
CA GLY A 22 3.26 -3.06 15.56
C GLY A 22 2.53 -2.35 14.43
N LEU A 23 2.47 -1.01 14.43
CA LEU A 23 1.77 -0.23 13.39
C LEU A 23 2.37 -0.52 12.00
N ASN A 24 1.51 -0.92 11.06
CA ASN A 24 1.83 -1.19 9.65
C ASN A 24 2.92 -2.23 9.38
N ILE A 25 3.42 -2.94 10.40
CA ILE A 25 4.47 -3.96 10.22
C ILE A 25 3.95 -5.12 9.36
N GLU A 26 2.83 -5.71 9.75
CA GLU A 26 2.24 -6.84 9.02
C GLU A 26 1.86 -6.45 7.59
N PHE A 27 1.26 -5.27 7.43
CA PHE A 27 0.88 -4.73 6.13
C PHE A 27 2.10 -4.54 5.22
N CYS A 28 3.18 -3.93 5.71
CA CYS A 28 4.40 -3.72 4.91
C CYS A 28 4.97 -5.04 4.37
N PHE A 29 5.13 -6.05 5.24
CA PHE A 29 5.67 -7.33 4.79
C PHE A 29 4.75 -8.01 3.78
N LYS A 30 3.42 -8.04 4.01
CA LYS A 30 2.47 -8.62 3.07
C LYS A 30 2.46 -7.89 1.72
N ALA A 31 2.49 -6.56 1.73
CA ALA A 31 2.47 -5.76 0.51
C ALA A 31 3.73 -5.99 -0.34
N VAL A 32 4.91 -6.07 0.29
CA VAL A 32 6.17 -6.39 -0.40
C VAL A 32 6.14 -7.80 -0.96
N SER A 33 5.71 -8.79 -0.18
CA SER A 33 5.59 -10.18 -0.67
C SER A 33 4.65 -10.27 -1.87
N GLN A 34 3.48 -9.64 -1.81
CA GLN A 34 2.52 -9.64 -2.91
C GLN A 34 3.09 -8.99 -4.17
N ALA A 35 3.72 -7.83 -4.03
CA ALA A 35 4.31 -7.12 -5.16
C ALA A 35 5.43 -7.92 -5.85
N LEU A 36 6.22 -8.67 -5.07
CA LEU A 36 7.25 -9.57 -5.58
C LEU A 36 6.66 -10.80 -6.26
N LEU A 37 5.65 -11.45 -5.66
CA LEU A 37 4.99 -12.62 -6.23
C LEU A 37 4.34 -12.30 -7.57
N GLU A 38 3.64 -11.17 -7.64
CA GLU A 38 3.02 -10.74 -8.88
C GLU A 38 4.08 -10.50 -9.97
N GLN A 39 5.24 -9.93 -9.63
CA GLN A 39 6.35 -9.84 -10.60
C GLN A 39 6.87 -11.20 -11.06
N THR A 40 6.92 -12.20 -10.19
CA THR A 40 7.38 -13.55 -10.56
C THR A 40 6.34 -14.30 -11.41
N ASP A 41 5.05 -14.11 -11.13
CA ASP A 41 3.95 -14.71 -11.90
C ASP A 41 3.77 -14.04 -13.28
N LEU A 42 4.12 -12.75 -13.40
CA LEU A 42 3.99 -11.95 -14.62
C LEU A 42 5.08 -12.18 -15.68
N ALA A 43 5.94 -13.20 -15.54
CA ALA A 43 6.79 -13.67 -16.66
C ALA A 43 5.97 -14.12 -17.89
N ALA A 44 4.63 -14.26 -17.76
CA ALA A 44 3.70 -14.63 -18.82
C ALA A 44 2.75 -13.53 -19.33
N SER A 45 2.59 -12.37 -18.67
CA SER A 45 1.69 -11.30 -19.16
C SER A 45 2.02 -9.93 -18.55
N HIS A 46 2.56 -9.05 -19.37
CA HIS A 46 3.09 -7.74 -18.99
C HIS A 46 1.98 -6.70 -18.79
N THR A 47 1.74 -6.20 -17.56
CA THR A 47 1.02 -4.91 -17.41
C THR A 47 1.36 -4.05 -16.16
N GLN A 48 1.90 -4.57 -15.04
CA GLN A 48 2.17 -3.70 -13.86
C GLN A 48 3.46 -4.03 -13.07
N THR A 49 4.24 -3.00 -12.69
CA THR A 49 5.50 -3.14 -11.91
C THR A 49 5.22 -3.26 -10.41
N ALA A 50 6.12 -3.88 -9.62
CA ALA A 50 5.96 -3.98 -8.15
C ALA A 50 5.75 -2.63 -7.49
N SER A 51 6.42 -1.58 -7.95
CA SER A 51 6.23 -0.22 -7.40
C SER A 51 4.79 0.29 -7.56
N LYS A 52 4.14 0.01 -8.70
CA LYS A 52 2.73 0.36 -8.91
C LYS A 52 1.79 -0.47 -8.03
N ILE A 53 2.08 -1.76 -7.84
CA ILE A 53 1.32 -2.66 -6.96
C ILE A 53 1.42 -2.18 -5.52
N LEU A 54 2.63 -1.92 -5.04
CA LEU A 54 2.88 -1.39 -3.70
C LEU A 54 2.16 -0.06 -3.49
N ASN A 55 2.28 0.90 -4.41
CA ASN A 55 1.57 2.17 -4.32
C ASN A 55 0.05 1.96 -4.14
N ASN A 56 -0.58 1.08 -4.92
CA ASN A 56 -2.00 0.79 -4.77
C ASN A 56 -2.36 0.19 -3.41
N LEU A 57 -1.57 -0.78 -2.93
CA LEU A 57 -1.77 -1.41 -1.63
C LEU A 57 -1.65 -0.40 -0.49
N VAL A 58 -0.64 0.47 -0.56
CA VAL A 58 -0.42 1.55 0.42
C VAL A 58 -1.59 2.54 0.42
N GLN A 59 -2.04 2.96 -0.75
CA GLN A 59 -3.18 3.86 -0.90
C GLN A 59 -4.48 3.24 -0.39
N LEU A 60 -4.63 1.91 -0.42
CA LEU A 60 -5.76 1.17 0.17
C LEU A 60 -5.67 1.14 1.70
N ASN A 61 -4.49 0.87 2.25
CA ASN A 61 -4.25 0.86 3.70
C ASN A 61 -4.51 2.22 4.34
N ASN A 62 -4.20 3.31 3.62
CA ASN A 62 -4.37 4.68 4.10
C ASN A 62 -5.80 5.23 3.94
N ARG A 63 -6.73 4.48 3.32
CA ARG A 63 -8.12 4.95 3.22
C ARG A 63 -8.73 4.97 4.62
N PRO A 64 -9.34 6.08 5.07
CA PRO A 64 -10.17 6.02 6.27
C PRO A 64 -11.22 4.94 6.02
N ALA A 65 -11.38 4.01 6.95
CA ALA A 65 -12.45 3.03 6.90
C ALA A 65 -13.74 3.80 6.68
N LYS A 66 -14.30 3.75 5.47
CA LYS A 66 -15.60 4.39 5.18
C LYS A 66 -16.55 3.80 6.21
N GLN A 67 -16.97 4.63 7.16
CA GLN A 67 -18.11 4.30 8.00
C GLN A 67 -19.23 3.90 7.04
N SER A 68 -19.75 2.70 7.28
CA SER A 68 -20.93 2.14 6.64
C SER A 68 -21.96 3.25 6.38
N ALA A 69 -22.25 3.48 5.10
CA ALA A 69 -23.35 4.32 4.66
C ALA A 69 -24.67 3.59 5.01
N CYS A 70 -25.10 3.70 6.28
CA CYS A 70 -26.42 3.27 6.75
C CYS A 70 -26.81 4.07 8.00
N CYS A 71 -27.11 5.35 7.84
CA CYS A 71 -27.98 6.08 8.77
C CYS A 71 -29.07 6.80 7.96
N LEU A 72 -30.22 6.13 7.93
CA LEU A 72 -31.60 6.60 7.79
C LEU A 72 -31.89 7.90 7.01
N HIS A 73 -32.68 7.72 5.95
CA HIS A 73 -33.79 8.64 5.68
C HIS A 73 -34.66 8.78 6.94
N SER A 74 -34.91 10.01 7.36
CA SER A 74 -36.09 10.42 8.13
C SER A 74 -36.56 11.76 7.59
#